data_AF-A0A1I6TZB3-F1
#
_entry.id   AF-A0A1I6TZB3-F1
#
_cell.length_a   1.000
_cell.length_b   1.000
_cell.length_c   1.000
_cell.angle_alpha   90.00
_cell.angle_beta   90.00
_cell.angle_gamma   90.00
#
_symmetry.space_group_name_H-M   'P 1'
#
loop_
_entity.id
_entity.type
_entity.pdbx_description
1 polymer ?
#
loop_
_entity_poly.entity_id
_entity_poly.type
_entity_poly.pdbx_seq_one_letter_code
_entity_poly.pdbx_strand_id
1 'polypeptide(L)' 'MLHIPSSFKTTIQDVHGERGQQWIENLPSTIQELEEKLSLQIIQTFQNLSYNYVSIAQKKNG' A
#
# COMPACT_ATOMS: atom_id res chain seq x y z
N MET A 1 -3.52 -11.76 -1.26
CA MET A 1 -4.35 -10.58 -1.58
C MET A 1 -3.85 -9.43 -0.74
N LEU A 2 -3.45 -8.32 -1.36
CA LEU A 2 -2.86 -7.19 -0.65
C LEU A 2 -3.92 -6.53 0.25
N HIS A 3 -3.64 -6.44 1.55
CA HIS A 3 -4.54 -5.80 2.50
C HIS A 3 -4.08 -4.37 2.80
N ILE A 4 -4.95 -3.40 2.51
CA ILE A 4 -4.77 -1.99 2.88
C ILE A 4 -5.71 -1.70 4.06
N PRO A 5 -5.19 -1.30 5.23
CA PRO A 5 -6.00 -1.07 6.42
C PRO A 5 -7.10 -0.03 6.19
N SER A 6 -8.31 -0.29 6.65
CA SER A 6 -9.46 0.62 6.45
C SER A 6 -9.23 1.99 7.11
N SER A 7 -8.59 2.03 8.28
CA SER A 7 -8.25 3.27 8.99
C SER A 7 -7.31 4.17 8.18
N PHE A 8 -6.33 3.57 7.51
CA PHE A 8 -5.44 4.29 6.59
C PHE A 8 -6.23 4.83 5.39
N LYS A 9 -7.13 4.02 4.80
CA LYS A 9 -7.96 4.49 3.67
C LYS A 9 -8.79 5.71 4.04
N THR A 10 -9.48 5.65 5.17
CA THR A 10 -10.27 6.77 5.70
C THR A 10 -9.39 7.99 5.96
N THR A 11 -8.24 7.81 6.62
CA THR A 11 -7.34 8.94 6.93
C THR A 11 -6.87 9.67 5.67
N ILE A 12 -6.43 8.93 4.66
CA ILE A 12 -5.96 9.53 3.40
C ILE A 12 -7.10 10.19 2.61
N GLN A 13 -8.30 9.59 2.60
CA GLN A 13 -9.47 10.18 1.98
C GLN A 13 -9.90 11.47 2.70
N ASP A 14 -9.93 11.49 4.04
CA ASP A 14 -10.36 12.66 4.81
C ASP A 14 -9.39 13.84 4.64
N VAL A 15 -8.09 13.57 4.54
CA VAL A 15 -7.04 14.59 4.41
C VAL A 15 -6.92 15.12 2.98
N HIS A 16 -7.09 14.26 1.97
CA HIS A 16 -6.82 14.59 0.56
C HIS A 16 -8.06 14.60 -0.35
N GLY A 17 -9.25 14.34 0.21
CA GLY A 17 -10.53 14.30 -0.50
C GLY A 17 -10.55 13.25 -1.62
N GLU A 18 -11.20 13.61 -2.73
CA GLU A 18 -11.33 12.76 -3.93
C GLU A 18 -9.97 12.30 -4.47
N ARG A 19 -8.96 13.16 -4.43
CA ARG A 19 -7.59 12.81 -4.85
C ARG A 19 -7.00 11.69 -3.99
N GLY A 20 -7.27 11.71 -2.68
CA GLY A 20 -6.85 10.66 -1.75
C GLY A 20 -7.51 9.33 -2.06
N GLN A 21 -8.82 9.35 -2.33
CA GLN A 21 -9.56 8.16 -2.74
C GLN A 21 -8.99 7.55 -4.03
N GLN A 22 -8.84 8.35 -5.08
CA GLN A 22 -8.28 7.89 -6.36
C GLN A 22 -6.87 7.33 -6.18
N TRP A 23 -6.06 7.93 -5.31
CA TRP A 23 -4.72 7.42 -5.02
C TRP A 23 -4.77 6.04 -4.33
N ILE A 24 -5.67 5.82 -3.36
CA ILE A 24 -5.86 4.52 -2.70
C ILE A 24 -6.33 3.46 -3.69
N GLU A 25 -7.25 3.79 -4.61
CA GLU A 25 -7.77 2.86 -5.62
C GLU A 25 -6.66 2.35 -6.54
N ASN A 26 -5.66 3.19 -6.83
CA ASN A 26 -4.49 2.86 -7.65
C ASN A 26 -3.32 2.24 -6.85
N LEU A 27 -3.39 2.21 -5.52
CA LEU A 27 -2.28 1.72 -4.70
C LEU A 27 -2.00 0.21 -4.92
N PRO A 28 -2.99 -0.70 -5.03
CA PRO A 28 -2.73 -2.11 -5.29
C PRO A 28 -1.97 -2.38 -6.58
N SER A 29 -2.34 -1.71 -7.69
CA SER A 29 -1.64 -1.86 -8.97
C SER A 29 -0.22 -1.31 -8.90
N THR A 30 -0.04 -0.16 -8.24
CA THR A 30 1.29 0.42 -8.01
C THR A 30 2.20 -0.55 -7.24
N ILE A 31 1.68 -1.22 -6.20
CA ILE A 31 2.47 -2.19 -5.44
C ILE A 31 2.80 -3.42 -6.28
N GLN A 32 1.85 -3.94 -7.06
CA GLN A 32 2.10 -5.06 -7.96
C GLN A 32 3.21 -4.73 -8.97
N GLU A 33 3.17 -3.54 -9.59
CA GLU A 33 4.23 -3.09 -10.50
C GLU A 33 5.60 -3.04 -9.81
N LEU A 34 5.66 -2.60 -8.55
CA LEU A 34 6.90 -2.54 -7.78
C LEU A 34 7.41 -3.95 -7.41
N GLU A 35 6.52 -4.87 -7.03
CA GLU A 35 6.87 -6.28 -6.78
C GLU A 35 7.51 -6.94 -8.01
N GLU A 36 6.97 -6.65 -9.20
CA GLU A 36 7.51 -7.11 -10.48
C GLU A 36 8.84 -6.44 -10.81
N LYS A 37 8.87 -5.10 -10.87
CA LYS A 37 10.06 -4.31 -11.26
C LYS A 37 11.26 -4.57 -10.36
N LEU A 38 11.03 -4.75 -9.06
CA LEU A 38 12.09 -4.90 -8.07
C LEU A 38 12.36 -6.37 -7.69
N SER A 39 11.62 -7.32 -8.28
CA SER A 39 11.67 -8.72 -7.89
C SER A 39 11.48 -8.89 -6.37
N LEU A 40 10.45 -8.22 -5.83
CA LEU A 40 10.06 -8.26 -4.43
C LEU A 40 8.73 -9.00 -4.26
N GLN A 41 8.46 -9.41 -3.02
CA GLN A 41 7.17 -9.89 -2.57
C GLN A 41 6.84 -9.25 -1.22
N ILE A 42 5.64 -8.68 -1.10
CA ILE A 42 5.10 -8.13 0.13
C ILE A 42 4.68 -9.28 1.06
N ILE A 43 5.22 -9.27 2.27
CA ILE A 43 5.00 -10.32 3.28
C ILE A 43 3.93 -9.88 4.28
N GLN A 44 4.04 -8.65 4.78
CA GLN A 44 3.16 -8.15 5.84
C GLN A 44 3.05 -6.63 5.80
N THR A 45 1.81 -6.13 5.87
CA THR A 45 1.51 -4.70 6.01
C THR A 45 1.37 -4.33 7.49
N PHE A 46 1.94 -3.20 7.89
CA PHE A 46 1.70 -2.63 9.23
C PHE A 46 0.29 -2.04 9.32
N GLN A 47 -0.48 -2.48 10.32
CA GLN A 47 -1.92 -2.17 10.40
C GLN A 47 -2.24 -0.83 11.09
N ASN A 48 -1.36 -0.36 11.98
CA ASN A 48 -1.66 0.73 12.91
C ASN A 48 -0.89 2.03 12.57
N LEU A 49 -0.77 2.34 11.27
CA LEU A 49 -0.15 3.57 10.79
C LEU A 49 -1.20 4.42 10.05
N SER A 50 -1.32 5.69 10.46
CA SER A 50 -2.39 6.56 9.96
C SER A 50 -2.08 7.23 8.61
N TYR A 51 -0.83 7.65 8.41
CA TYR A 51 -0.43 8.45 7.23
C TYR A 51 0.44 7.70 6.24
N ASN A 52 1.03 6.58 6.64
CA ASN A 52 1.98 5.84 5.82
C ASN A 52 1.49 4.42 5.58
N TYR A 53 1.52 4.00 4.32
CA TYR A 53 1.44 2.59 3.97
C TYR A 53 2.85 2.00 4.03
N VAL A 54 3.09 1.14 5.03
CA VAL A 54 4.39 0.49 5.23
C VAL A 54 4.19 -1.01 5.24
N SER A 55 5.07 -1.72 4.54
CA SER A 55 5.05 -3.18 4.46
C SER A 55 6.46 -3.75 4.48
N ILE A 56 6.59 -4.94 5.06
CA ILE A 56 7.78 -5.78 4.95
C ILE A 56 7.74 -6.45 3.59
N ALA A 57 8.84 -6.34 2.84
CA ALA A 57 9.03 -7.02 1.56
C ALA A 57 10.26 -7.92 1.61
N GLN A 58 10.21 -9.03 0.89
CA GLN A 58 11.33 -9.94 0.67
C GLN A 58 11.74 -9.89 -0.80
N LYS A 59 13.04 -9.85 -1.07
CA LYS A 59 13.55 -10.00 -2.43
C LYS A 59 13.46 -11.47 -2.83
N LYS A 60 12.93 -11.73 -4.02
CA LYS A 60 12.76 -13.09 -4.56
C LYS A 60 14.09 -13.81 -4.73
N ASN A 61 15.20 -13.08 -4.88
CA ASN A 61 16.49 -13.63 -5.29
C ASN A 61 17.62 -13.50 -4.26
N GLY A 62 17.35 -13.05 -3.02
CA GLY A 62 18.39 -12.83 -2.00
C GLY A 62 19.31 -11.67 -2.34
#